data_AF-A0A955AMJ8-F1
#
_entry.id   AF-A0A955AMJ8-F1
#
_cell.length_a   1.000
_cell.length_b   1.000
_cell.length_c   1.000
_cell.angle_alpha   90.00
_cell.angle_beta   90.00
_cell.angle_gamma   90.00
#
_symmetry.space_group_name_H-M   'P 1'
#
loop_
_entity.id
_entity.type
_entity.pdbx_description
1 polymer ?
#
loop_
_entity_poly.entity_id
_entity_poly.type
_entity_poly.pdbx_seq_one_letter_code
_entity_poly.pdbx_strand_id
1 'polypeptide(L)'
;MIKKPVTGLAILALAAGGPYFLFESPLGQTVSSGVRQVFGLSAVPYEPAQTANEAAPGYLTAAQPWSLPSSSQLNPGNANDAFAPFHALPEVLRFDVQPNWVIAHFPRVTTVLADSQLDGLRVPLVTGANPSDLAGTLTYYFDRYKRLQRTTIHAVTGDPSQIISQLQTYYHLQQVPSLGGGLWVQTWNGQPTSICQIAPAAIIQANEQFARYTIFIELNQSNLEFGLSQEGQSLIAQGRQSQRW
;
A
#
# COMPACT_ATOMS: atom_id res chain seq x y z
N MET A 1 3.01 29.29 53.42
CA MET A 1 2.02 28.65 52.53
C MET A 1 2.32 29.03 51.08
N ILE A 2 3.02 28.16 50.35
CA ILE A 2 3.15 28.21 48.87
C ILE A 2 3.23 26.76 48.42
N LYS A 3 2.23 26.25 47.71
CA LYS A 3 2.23 24.89 47.13
C LYS A 3 2.69 25.01 45.67
N LYS A 4 3.82 24.37 45.32
CA LYS A 4 4.19 24.06 43.95
C LYS A 4 3.74 22.63 43.64
N PRO A 5 3.12 22.32 42.49
CA PRO A 5 3.00 20.94 42.07
C PRO A 5 4.30 20.48 41.42
N VAL A 6 4.91 19.48 42.06
CA VAL A 6 5.87 18.57 41.44
C VAL A 6 5.03 17.57 40.65
N THR A 7 5.26 17.44 39.34
CA THR A 7 4.74 16.32 38.58
C THR A 7 5.81 15.88 37.60
N GLY A 8 6.78 15.14 38.14
CA GLY A 8 7.69 14.31 37.37
C GLY A 8 7.16 12.87 37.31
N LEU A 9 7.37 12.25 36.15
CA LEU A 9 7.52 10.80 35.92
C LEU A 9 6.35 9.85 36.22
N ALA A 10 5.67 9.44 35.14
CA ALA A 10 5.16 8.08 34.94
C ALA A 10 5.54 7.66 33.49
N ILE A 11 6.68 6.98 33.30
CA ILE A 11 6.84 5.54 32.96
C ILE A 11 6.34 5.24 31.51
N LEU A 12 7.20 5.10 30.48
CA LEU A 12 8.09 3.96 30.12
C LEU A 12 7.37 2.60 29.99
N ALA A 13 6.90 2.25 28.79
CA ALA A 13 6.91 0.91 28.16
C ALA A 13 5.85 0.78 27.07
N LEU A 14 6.22 0.95 25.79
CA LEU A 14 5.47 0.40 24.64
C LEU A 14 6.46 -0.01 23.54
N ALA A 15 7.50 -0.73 23.95
CA ALA A 15 8.47 -1.38 23.07
C ALA A 15 8.45 -2.88 23.35
N ALA A 16 7.31 -3.53 23.06
CA ALA A 16 7.11 -4.98 22.87
C ALA A 16 5.61 -5.29 22.99
N GLY A 17 4.86 -5.15 21.89
CA GLY A 17 3.43 -5.49 21.88
C GLY A 17 2.73 -4.75 20.76
N GLY A 18 2.25 -5.50 19.77
CA GLY A 18 1.60 -4.96 18.57
C GLY A 18 0.30 -4.19 18.85
N PRO A 19 -0.34 -3.66 17.79
CA PRO A 19 -1.45 -2.69 17.85
C PRO A 19 -2.78 -3.22 18.45
N TYR A 20 -2.80 -4.41 19.04
CA TYR A 20 -4.04 -5.11 19.41
C TYR A 20 -4.59 -4.80 20.82
N PHE A 21 -3.85 -4.11 21.70
CA PHE A 21 -4.33 -3.84 23.07
C PHE A 21 -5.08 -2.52 23.25
N LEU A 22 -5.22 -1.69 22.22
CA LEU A 22 -5.74 -0.32 22.36
C LEU A 22 -7.26 -0.16 22.16
N PHE A 23 -8.00 -1.19 21.73
CA PHE A 23 -9.41 -1.01 21.34
C PHE A 23 -10.46 -1.58 22.30
N GLU A 24 -10.09 -2.31 23.36
CA GLU A 24 -11.11 -2.97 24.20
C GLU A 24 -10.93 -2.80 25.72
N SER A 25 -10.11 -1.86 26.19
CA SER A 25 -10.06 -1.52 27.62
C SER A 25 -10.81 -0.21 27.95
N PRO A 26 -11.45 -0.09 29.13
CA PRO A 26 -12.07 1.16 29.59
C PRO A 26 -11.11 2.37 29.62
N LEU A 27 -9.79 2.14 29.64
CA LEU A 27 -8.76 3.18 29.55
C LEU A 27 -8.61 3.79 28.14
N GLY A 28 -9.02 3.07 27.07
CA GLY A 28 -8.97 3.56 25.69
C GLY A 28 -9.99 4.66 25.38
N GLN A 29 -11.11 4.69 26.11
CA GLN A 29 -12.14 5.71 25.91
C GLN A 29 -11.67 7.10 26.39
N THR A 30 -10.85 7.18 27.43
CA THR A 30 -10.31 8.45 27.96
C THR A 30 -9.24 9.08 27.06
N VAL A 31 -8.58 8.30 26.20
CA VAL A 31 -7.58 8.82 25.25
C VAL A 31 -8.26 9.39 24.00
N SER A 32 -9.37 8.80 23.56
CA SER A 32 -10.13 9.27 22.40
C SER A 32 -10.80 10.65 22.59
N SER A 33 -11.11 11.03 23.84
CA SER A 33 -11.65 12.37 24.14
C SER A 33 -10.57 13.46 24.08
N GLY A 34 -9.33 13.15 24.45
CA GLY A 34 -8.19 14.08 24.35
C GLY A 34 -7.79 14.41 22.90
N VAL A 35 -7.89 13.43 21.99
CA VAL A 35 -7.58 13.63 20.55
C VAL A 35 -8.68 14.44 19.84
N ARG A 36 -9.96 14.25 20.21
CA ARG A 36 -11.08 15.03 19.63
C ARG A 36 -11.01 16.52 19.97
N GLN A 37 -10.44 16.88 21.13
CA GLN A 37 -10.32 18.26 21.57
C GLN A 37 -9.18 19.03 20.87
N VAL A 38 -8.20 18.32 20.30
CA VAL A 38 -7.08 18.91 19.53
C VAL A 38 -7.43 19.06 18.04
N PHE A 39 -8.30 18.20 17.49
CA PHE A 39 -8.61 18.18 16.05
C PHE A 39 -9.94 18.81 15.63
N GLY A 40 -10.72 19.40 16.55
CA GLY A 40 -11.85 20.27 16.18
C GLY A 40 -12.93 19.64 15.30
N LEU A 41 -13.12 18.32 15.34
CA LEU A 41 -14.14 17.62 14.56
C LEU A 41 -15.44 17.57 15.36
N SER A 42 -16.29 18.59 15.18
CA SER A 42 -17.66 18.58 15.69
C SER A 42 -18.52 17.65 14.82
N ALA A 43 -19.18 16.67 15.45
CA ALA A 43 -20.21 15.86 14.83
C ALA A 43 -21.47 16.71 14.61
N VAL A 44 -22.02 16.67 13.39
CA VAL A 44 -23.29 17.33 13.04
C VAL A 44 -24.45 16.49 13.60
N PRO A 45 -25.34 17.03 14.45
CA PRO A 45 -26.53 16.31 14.89
C PRO A 45 -27.59 16.25 13.78
N TYR A 46 -28.24 15.10 13.64
CA TYR A 46 -29.44 14.90 12.82
C TYR A 46 -30.67 15.33 13.63
N GLU A 47 -31.47 16.26 13.09
CA GLU A 47 -32.70 16.76 13.71
C GLU A 47 -33.90 16.45 12.79
N PRO A 48 -34.97 15.78 13.28
CA PRO A 48 -36.08 15.36 12.43
C PRO A 48 -37.08 16.50 12.15
N ALA A 49 -37.72 16.42 10.98
CA ALA A 49 -38.61 17.43 10.41
C ALA A 49 -39.82 17.81 11.29
N GLN A 50 -40.14 19.10 11.34
CA GLN A 50 -41.39 19.64 11.86
C GLN A 50 -42.16 20.41 10.77
N THR A 51 -43.44 20.06 10.62
CA THR A 51 -44.46 20.72 9.81
C THR A 51 -45.03 21.96 10.49
N ALA A 52 -45.21 23.08 9.76
CA ALA A 52 -46.34 24.02 9.93
C ALA A 52 -46.40 25.06 8.78
N ASN A 53 -47.60 25.22 8.21
CA ASN A 53 -47.99 26.31 7.30
C ASN A 53 -48.38 27.57 8.10
N GLU A 54 -48.09 28.78 7.60
CA GLU A 54 -49.03 29.90 7.35
C GLU A 54 -48.30 31.23 7.07
N ALA A 55 -49.01 32.14 6.40
CA ALA A 55 -48.52 33.17 5.47
C ALA A 55 -48.32 34.59 6.05
N ALA A 56 -47.51 35.43 5.38
CA ALA A 56 -47.72 36.88 5.20
C ALA A 56 -46.73 37.50 4.16
N PRO A 57 -47.05 38.65 3.53
CA PRO A 57 -46.43 39.13 2.28
C PRO A 57 -45.38 40.24 2.45
N GLY A 58 -44.56 40.43 1.41
CA GLY A 58 -43.98 41.75 1.07
C GLY A 58 -42.46 41.92 1.14
N TYR A 59 -41.86 42.00 -0.05
CA TYR A 59 -40.59 42.67 -0.41
C TYR A 59 -39.27 42.09 0.13
N LEU A 60 -38.51 41.44 -0.74
CA LEU A 60 -37.23 41.93 -1.31
C LEU A 60 -36.67 40.83 -2.24
N THR A 61 -36.29 41.25 -3.44
CA THR A 61 -35.80 40.42 -4.55
C THR A 61 -34.61 39.59 -4.11
N ALA A 62 -34.83 38.28 -3.93
CA ALA A 62 -33.80 37.34 -3.55
C ALA A 62 -32.78 37.17 -4.69
N ALA A 63 -31.53 37.39 -4.29
CA ALA A 63 -30.28 36.97 -4.88
C ALA A 63 -30.40 35.73 -5.77
N GLN A 64 -29.66 35.79 -6.86
CA GLN A 64 -29.54 34.75 -7.86
C GLN A 64 -29.30 33.36 -7.24
N PRO A 65 -29.95 32.31 -7.74
CA PRO A 65 -29.58 30.96 -7.37
C PRO A 65 -28.09 30.77 -7.68
N TRP A 66 -27.35 30.14 -6.76
CA TRP A 66 -26.05 29.56 -7.07
C TRP A 66 -26.21 28.70 -8.32
N SER A 67 -25.83 29.25 -9.47
CA SER A 67 -25.58 28.47 -10.66
C SER A 67 -24.39 27.59 -10.31
N LEU A 68 -24.66 26.29 -10.14
CA LEU A 68 -23.62 25.27 -10.27
C LEU A 68 -22.82 25.63 -11.52
N PRO A 69 -21.47 25.66 -11.48
CA PRO A 69 -20.71 25.81 -12.69
C PRO A 69 -21.20 24.74 -13.65
N SER A 70 -21.85 25.19 -14.72
CA SER A 70 -22.27 24.34 -15.81
C SER A 70 -21.07 23.50 -16.15
N SER A 71 -21.23 22.18 -16.07
CA SER A 71 -20.22 21.18 -16.38
C SER A 71 -19.31 21.70 -17.48
N SER A 72 -18.15 22.23 -17.07
CA SER A 72 -17.09 22.57 -17.98
C SER A 72 -16.92 21.34 -18.82
N GLN A 73 -17.19 21.49 -20.12
CA GLN A 73 -17.13 20.44 -21.12
C GLN A 73 -15.96 19.52 -20.78
N LEU A 74 -16.29 18.35 -20.23
CA LEU A 74 -15.39 17.23 -20.26
C LEU A 74 -15.14 17.01 -21.74
N ASN A 75 -13.96 17.41 -22.18
CA ASN A 75 -13.46 17.13 -23.50
C ASN A 75 -13.67 15.62 -23.73
N PRO A 76 -14.52 15.17 -24.66
CA PRO A 76 -14.76 13.74 -24.88
C PRO A 76 -13.57 13.05 -25.55
N GLY A 77 -12.39 13.69 -25.56
CA GLY A 77 -11.18 13.25 -26.23
C GLY A 77 -10.18 12.50 -25.35
N ASN A 78 -10.45 12.22 -24.07
CA ASN A 78 -9.54 11.38 -23.26
C ASN A 78 -10.24 10.69 -22.07
N ALA A 79 -11.20 9.81 -22.36
CA ALA A 79 -11.72 8.87 -21.36
C ALA A 79 -10.66 7.85 -20.87
N ASN A 80 -9.44 7.91 -21.41
CA ASN A 80 -8.31 7.05 -21.06
C ASN A 80 -7.53 7.53 -19.82
N ASP A 81 -7.78 8.75 -19.31
CA ASP A 81 -7.06 9.29 -18.13
C ASP A 81 -7.60 8.76 -16.78
N ALA A 82 -8.72 8.02 -16.78
CA ALA A 82 -9.38 7.55 -15.55
C ALA A 82 -8.96 6.14 -15.10
N PHE A 83 -8.27 5.36 -15.94
CA PHE A 83 -7.84 4.00 -15.62
C PHE A 83 -6.35 3.87 -15.88
N ALA A 84 -5.60 3.38 -14.89
CA ALA A 84 -4.22 2.98 -15.11
C ALA A 84 -4.22 1.89 -16.21
N PRO A 85 -3.39 2.02 -17.25
CA PRO A 85 -3.31 1.00 -18.29
C PRO A 85 -2.92 -0.34 -17.68
N PHE A 86 -3.42 -1.43 -18.27
CA PHE A 86 -2.98 -2.77 -17.89
C PHE A 86 -1.58 -3.03 -18.42
N HIS A 87 -0.70 -3.52 -17.55
CA HIS A 87 0.66 -3.86 -17.93
C HIS A 87 0.90 -5.37 -17.84
N ALA A 88 1.48 -5.96 -18.87
CA ALA A 88 1.78 -7.38 -18.85
C ALA A 88 2.88 -7.67 -17.81
N LEU A 89 2.66 -8.68 -16.96
CA LEU A 89 3.59 -9.01 -15.89
C LEU A 89 5.03 -9.30 -16.38
N PRO A 90 5.26 -10.05 -17.48
CA PRO A 90 6.61 -10.25 -18.00
C PRO A 90 7.28 -8.98 -18.52
N GLU A 91 6.52 -7.96 -18.93
CA GLU A 91 7.06 -6.67 -19.41
C GLU A 91 7.62 -5.86 -18.23
N VAL A 92 6.85 -5.74 -17.16
CA VAL A 92 7.21 -4.90 -16.01
C VAL A 92 8.27 -5.52 -15.09
N LEU A 93 8.53 -6.82 -15.21
CA LEU A 93 9.55 -7.53 -14.42
C LEU A 93 10.93 -7.60 -15.09
N ARG A 94 11.10 -7.00 -16.27
CA ARG A 94 12.38 -7.05 -17.00
C ARG A 94 13.47 -6.24 -16.28
N PHE A 95 14.70 -6.76 -16.32
CA PHE A 95 15.86 -6.10 -15.72
C PHE A 95 16.58 -5.10 -16.65
N ASP A 96 16.17 -4.99 -17.92
CA ASP A 96 16.70 -4.02 -18.88
C ASP A 96 15.92 -2.68 -18.90
N VAL A 97 14.97 -2.53 -17.99
CA VAL A 97 14.21 -1.29 -17.77
C VAL A 97 15.15 -0.15 -17.37
N GLN A 98 14.93 1.03 -17.96
CA GLN A 98 15.66 2.26 -17.69
C GLN A 98 14.74 3.33 -17.08
N PRO A 99 15.27 4.32 -16.34
CA PRO A 99 14.44 5.34 -15.70
C PRO A 99 13.56 6.14 -16.66
N ASN A 100 14.08 6.49 -17.84
CA ASN A 100 13.33 7.18 -18.89
C ASN A 100 12.15 6.36 -19.42
N TRP A 101 12.33 5.04 -19.56
CA TRP A 101 11.26 4.12 -19.94
C TRP A 101 10.16 4.14 -18.89
N VAL A 102 10.50 4.07 -17.59
CA VAL A 102 9.49 4.12 -16.51
C VAL A 102 8.68 5.41 -16.57
N ILE A 103 9.34 6.55 -16.74
CA ILE A 103 8.68 7.87 -16.83
C ILE A 103 7.78 7.97 -18.07
N ALA A 104 8.18 7.38 -19.19
CA ALA A 104 7.38 7.40 -20.42
C ALA A 104 6.23 6.37 -20.41
N HIS A 105 6.40 5.26 -19.70
CA HIS A 105 5.48 4.12 -19.74
C HIS A 105 4.36 4.20 -18.69
N PHE A 106 4.61 4.86 -17.56
CA PHE A 106 3.63 4.99 -16.49
C PHE A 106 3.09 6.43 -16.40
N PRO A 107 1.76 6.61 -16.29
CA PRO A 107 1.16 7.95 -16.23
C PRO A 107 1.51 8.71 -14.94
N ARG A 108 1.89 7.98 -13.89
CA ARG A 108 2.32 8.55 -12.61
C ARG A 108 3.55 7.82 -12.09
N VAL A 109 4.57 8.60 -11.78
CA VAL A 109 5.81 8.11 -11.17
C VAL A 109 6.12 8.92 -9.92
N THR A 110 6.40 8.24 -8.81
CA THR A 110 6.84 8.85 -7.55
C THR A 110 8.30 8.49 -7.31
N THR A 111 9.15 9.48 -7.08
CA THR A 111 10.53 9.23 -6.68
C THR A 111 10.59 8.82 -5.21
N VAL A 112 11.34 7.77 -4.92
CA VAL A 112 11.58 7.27 -3.56
C VAL A 112 13.09 7.26 -3.33
N LEU A 113 13.56 7.96 -2.31
CA LEU A 113 14.91 7.73 -1.83
C LEU A 113 14.88 6.44 -1.01
N ALA A 114 15.46 5.37 -1.54
CA ALA A 114 15.55 4.13 -0.80
C ALA A 114 16.60 4.26 0.31
N ASP A 115 16.44 3.50 1.39
CA ASP A 115 17.56 3.17 2.26
C ASP A 115 18.52 2.31 1.42
N SER A 116 19.80 2.66 1.32
CA SER A 116 20.78 2.24 0.29
C SER A 116 20.84 3.13 -0.96
N GLN A 117 22.00 3.18 -1.61
CA GLN A 117 22.45 4.10 -2.67
C GLN A 117 21.67 3.98 -4.00
N LEU A 118 20.35 3.80 -3.92
CA LEU A 118 19.45 3.48 -5.01
C LEU A 118 18.39 4.56 -5.15
N ASP A 119 18.22 5.03 -6.38
CA ASP A 119 17.13 5.92 -6.77
C ASP A 119 15.91 5.06 -7.09
N GLY A 120 14.83 5.22 -6.31
CA GLY A 120 13.58 4.50 -6.50
C GLY A 120 12.60 5.26 -7.40
N LEU A 121 11.99 4.56 -8.36
CA LEU A 121 10.82 5.02 -9.11
C LEU A 121 9.63 4.10 -8.82
N ARG A 122 8.64 4.62 -8.10
CA ARG A 122 7.42 3.90 -7.73
C ARG A 122 6.26 4.28 -8.64
N VAL A 123 5.53 3.27 -9.11
CA VAL A 123 4.41 3.39 -10.03
C VAL A 123 3.23 2.52 -9.55
N PRO A 124 1.98 2.90 -9.86
CA PRO A 124 0.85 1.99 -9.71
C PRO A 124 0.99 0.83 -10.71
N LEU A 125 0.60 -0.38 -10.30
CA LEU A 125 0.60 -1.57 -11.14
C LEU A 125 -0.78 -2.22 -11.12
N VAL A 126 -1.36 -2.41 -12.31
CA VAL A 126 -2.52 -3.27 -12.53
C VAL A 126 -2.24 -4.12 -13.76
N THR A 127 -2.32 -5.45 -13.66
CA THR A 127 -1.98 -6.33 -14.79
C THR A 127 -3.18 -6.74 -15.65
N GLY A 128 -4.40 -6.56 -15.13
CA GLY A 128 -5.63 -6.90 -15.83
C GLY A 128 -6.85 -6.85 -14.90
N ALA A 129 -7.91 -7.56 -15.29
CA ALA A 129 -9.22 -7.57 -14.62
C ALA A 129 -9.68 -8.98 -14.21
N ASN A 130 -8.80 -9.98 -14.24
CA ASN A 130 -9.07 -11.35 -13.81
C ASN A 130 -8.66 -11.57 -12.36
N PRO A 131 -9.20 -12.58 -11.66
CA PRO A 131 -8.77 -12.89 -10.29
C PRO A 131 -7.28 -13.20 -10.16
N SER A 132 -6.61 -13.68 -11.21
CA SER A 132 -5.16 -13.94 -11.22
C SER A 132 -4.29 -12.72 -11.50
N ASP A 133 -4.91 -11.58 -11.84
CA ASP A 133 -4.19 -10.33 -12.07
C ASP A 133 -3.75 -9.69 -10.75
N LEU A 134 -2.70 -8.88 -10.83
CA LEU A 134 -2.14 -8.15 -9.70
C LEU A 134 -2.64 -6.71 -9.71
N ALA A 135 -3.00 -6.20 -8.53
CA ALA A 135 -3.27 -4.79 -8.31
C ALA A 135 -2.44 -4.27 -7.12
N GLY A 136 -1.66 -3.20 -7.32
CA GLY A 136 -0.83 -2.65 -6.27
C GLY A 136 0.21 -1.64 -6.76
N THR A 137 1.42 -1.77 -6.23
CA THR A 137 2.53 -0.86 -6.51
C THR A 137 3.78 -1.63 -6.93
N LEU A 138 4.52 -1.02 -7.85
CA LEU A 138 5.79 -1.49 -8.35
C LEU A 138 6.84 -0.41 -8.11
N THR A 139 7.98 -0.78 -7.53
CA THR A 139 9.11 0.13 -7.34
C THR A 139 10.34 -0.43 -8.03
N TYR A 140 10.90 0.35 -8.96
CA TYR A 140 12.18 0.09 -9.60
C TYR A 140 13.27 0.84 -8.86
N TYR A 141 14.40 0.19 -8.59
CA TYR A 141 15.53 0.78 -7.89
C TYR A 141 16.76 0.77 -8.78
N PHE A 142 17.31 1.96 -9.02
CA PHE A 142 18.44 2.16 -9.92
C PHE A 142 19.69 2.57 -9.15
N ASP A 143 20.86 2.09 -9.58
CA ASP A 143 22.14 2.59 -9.06
C ASP A 143 22.47 4.01 -9.56
N ARG A 144 23.60 4.54 -9.10
CA ARG A 144 24.16 5.83 -9.57
C ARG A 144 24.42 5.90 -11.08
N TYR A 145 24.53 4.75 -11.75
CA TYR A 145 24.73 4.63 -13.20
C TYR A 145 23.41 4.40 -13.95
N LYS A 146 22.27 4.53 -13.27
CA LYS A 146 20.92 4.37 -13.80
C LYS A 146 20.64 2.96 -14.34
N ARG A 147 21.29 1.94 -13.78
CA ARG A 147 21.02 0.53 -14.06
C ARG A 147 20.06 -0.03 -13.01
N LEU A 148 19.05 -0.79 -13.44
CA LEU A 148 18.06 -1.40 -12.57
C LEU A 148 18.72 -2.50 -11.73
N GLN A 149 18.73 -2.34 -10.40
CA GLN A 149 19.34 -3.30 -9.48
C GLN A 149 18.29 -4.17 -8.77
N ARG A 150 17.11 -3.59 -8.49
CA ARG A 150 16.03 -4.25 -7.75
C ARG A 150 14.68 -3.81 -8.26
N THR A 151 13.74 -4.74 -8.24
CA THR A 151 12.32 -4.49 -8.47
C THR A 151 11.54 -5.04 -7.28
N THR A 152 10.68 -4.20 -6.68
CA THR A 152 9.74 -4.66 -5.64
C THR A 152 8.30 -4.48 -6.08
N ILE A 153 7.45 -5.46 -5.76
CA ILE A 153 6.00 -5.39 -5.94
C ILE A 153 5.34 -5.60 -4.59
N HIS A 154 4.42 -4.70 -4.25
CA HIS A 154 3.42 -4.92 -3.22
C HIS A 154 2.07 -4.91 -3.90
N ALA A 155 1.40 -6.06 -3.93
CA ALA A 155 0.15 -6.22 -4.65
C ALA A 155 -0.82 -7.13 -3.92
N VAL A 156 -2.06 -7.13 -4.38
CA VAL A 156 -3.08 -8.10 -4.03
C VAL A 156 -3.53 -8.88 -5.27
N THR A 157 -4.01 -10.09 -5.05
CA THR A 157 -4.62 -10.93 -6.09
C THR A 157 -5.68 -11.85 -5.51
N GLY A 158 -6.56 -12.35 -6.37
CA GLY A 158 -7.55 -13.38 -6.07
C GLY A 158 -6.99 -14.80 -6.15
N ASP A 159 -6.08 -15.03 -7.10
CA ASP A 159 -5.45 -16.33 -7.38
C ASP A 159 -3.96 -16.14 -7.74
N PRO A 160 -3.03 -16.55 -6.86
CA PRO A 160 -1.60 -16.34 -7.09
C PRO A 160 -0.97 -17.36 -8.07
N SER A 161 -1.71 -18.34 -8.58
CA SER A 161 -1.14 -19.46 -9.34
C SER A 161 -0.34 -19.01 -10.57
N GLN A 162 -0.81 -17.98 -11.28
CA GLN A 162 -0.15 -17.46 -12.48
C GLN A 162 1.18 -16.78 -12.17
N ILE A 163 1.22 -15.89 -11.18
CA ILE A 163 2.45 -15.20 -10.77
C ILE A 163 3.48 -16.19 -10.21
N ILE A 164 3.06 -17.18 -9.41
CA ILE A 164 3.95 -18.23 -8.92
C ILE A 164 4.59 -18.97 -10.09
N SER A 165 3.79 -19.44 -11.05
CA SER A 165 4.29 -20.17 -12.23
C SER A 165 5.32 -19.35 -13.02
N GLN A 166 5.07 -18.05 -13.21
CA GLN A 166 6.02 -17.16 -13.88
C GLN A 166 7.31 -16.96 -13.09
N LEU A 167 7.23 -16.74 -11.78
CA LEU A 167 8.41 -16.57 -10.92
C LEU A 167 9.27 -17.84 -10.86
N GLN A 168 8.65 -19.02 -10.83
CA GLN A 168 9.37 -20.29 -10.89
C GLN A 168 10.03 -20.51 -12.25
N THR A 169 9.32 -20.19 -13.34
CA THR A 169 9.80 -20.44 -14.70
C THR A 169 10.93 -19.49 -15.10
N TYR A 170 10.76 -18.19 -14.88
CA TYR A 170 11.68 -17.17 -15.40
C TYR A 170 12.73 -16.70 -14.39
N TYR A 171 12.43 -16.79 -13.09
CA TYR A 171 13.32 -16.31 -12.03
C TYR A 171 13.82 -17.43 -11.12
N HIS A 172 13.41 -18.68 -11.37
CA HIS A 172 13.86 -19.87 -10.65
C HIS A 172 13.64 -19.80 -9.13
N LEU A 173 12.62 -19.06 -8.70
CA LEU A 173 12.22 -19.03 -7.29
C LEU A 173 11.73 -20.41 -6.87
N GLN A 174 12.20 -20.93 -5.75
CA GLN A 174 11.80 -22.23 -5.21
C GLN A 174 11.00 -22.04 -3.93
N GLN A 175 9.95 -22.84 -3.76
CA GLN A 175 9.16 -22.79 -2.54
C GLN A 175 10.01 -23.27 -1.37
N VAL A 176 9.99 -22.52 -0.29
CA VAL A 176 10.60 -22.90 0.98
C VAL A 176 9.50 -23.02 2.04
N PRO A 177 9.66 -23.88 3.06
CA PRO A 177 8.62 -24.00 4.07
C PRO A 177 8.44 -22.70 4.86
N SER A 178 7.19 -22.29 5.03
CA SER A 178 6.79 -21.07 5.74
C SER A 178 5.46 -21.27 6.47
N LEU A 179 5.20 -20.44 7.50
CA LEU A 179 3.96 -20.45 8.26
C LEU A 179 3.08 -19.25 7.88
N GLY A 180 1.76 -19.43 7.85
CA GLY A 180 0.81 -18.35 7.58
C GLY A 180 0.77 -17.87 6.13
N GLY A 181 1.41 -18.61 5.20
CA GLY A 181 1.50 -18.25 3.79
C GLY A 181 2.56 -19.10 3.08
N GLY A 182 2.80 -18.79 1.81
CA GLY A 182 3.89 -19.35 1.04
C GLY A 182 5.07 -18.37 0.92
N LEU A 183 6.27 -18.92 0.96
CA LEU A 183 7.51 -18.20 0.69
C LEU A 183 8.26 -18.91 -0.43
N TRP A 184 8.69 -18.16 -1.42
CA TRP A 184 9.54 -18.62 -2.49
C TRP A 184 10.82 -17.80 -2.51
N VAL A 185 11.95 -18.47 -2.68
CA VAL A 185 13.27 -17.85 -2.58
C VAL A 185 14.13 -18.35 -3.74
N GLN A 186 14.85 -17.42 -4.35
CA GLN A 186 16.00 -17.72 -5.19
C GLN A 186 17.26 -17.52 -4.35
N THR A 187 18.24 -18.41 -4.48
CA THR A 187 19.52 -18.29 -3.77
C THR A 187 20.69 -18.26 -4.75
N TRP A 188 21.77 -17.60 -4.34
CA TRP A 188 23.05 -17.55 -5.03
C TRP A 188 24.15 -17.72 -4.00
N ASN A 189 25.04 -18.70 -4.20
CA ASN A 189 26.08 -19.06 -3.22
C ASN A 189 25.52 -19.26 -1.79
N GLY A 190 24.31 -19.86 -1.69
CA GLY A 190 23.63 -20.11 -0.41
C GLY A 190 22.97 -18.87 0.24
N GLN A 191 23.08 -17.70 -0.36
CA GLN A 191 22.44 -16.47 0.13
C GLN A 191 21.15 -16.18 -0.65
N PRO A 192 20.03 -15.87 0.03
CA PRO A 192 18.80 -15.42 -0.62
C PRO A 192 19.02 -14.15 -1.44
N THR A 193 18.61 -14.18 -2.70
CA THR A 193 18.79 -13.05 -3.65
C THR A 193 17.48 -12.40 -4.05
N SER A 194 16.45 -13.21 -4.26
CA SER A 194 15.13 -12.77 -4.68
C SER A 194 14.11 -13.55 -3.87
N ILE A 195 13.02 -12.91 -3.50
CA ILE A 195 11.98 -13.54 -2.70
C ILE A 195 10.59 -13.18 -3.20
N CYS A 196 9.65 -14.07 -2.95
CA CYS A 196 8.23 -13.83 -3.10
C CYS A 196 7.53 -14.39 -1.88
N GLN A 197 6.79 -13.54 -1.16
CA GLN A 197 5.91 -13.95 -0.08
C GLN A 197 4.48 -13.77 -0.54
N ILE A 198 3.66 -14.79 -0.29
CA ILE A 198 2.22 -14.76 -0.51
C ILE A 198 1.55 -15.13 0.79
N ALA A 199 0.71 -14.24 1.31
CA ALA A 199 -0.08 -14.46 2.52
C ALA A 199 -1.57 -14.27 2.20
N PRO A 200 -2.48 -14.97 2.88
CA PRO A 200 -3.90 -14.65 2.81
C PRO A 200 -4.12 -13.23 3.36
N ALA A 201 -5.11 -12.52 2.81
CA ALA A 201 -5.56 -11.26 3.37
C ALA A 201 -6.05 -11.46 4.82
N ALA A 202 -5.85 -10.46 5.67
CA ALA A 202 -6.24 -10.54 7.09
C ALA A 202 -7.74 -10.79 7.28
N ILE A 203 -8.56 -10.34 6.33
CA ILE A 203 -10.00 -10.58 6.28
C ILE A 203 -10.32 -11.02 4.86
N ILE A 204 -10.96 -12.18 4.70
CA ILE A 204 -11.43 -12.68 3.41
C ILE A 204 -12.95 -12.57 3.40
N GLN A 205 -13.47 -11.71 2.52
CA GLN A 205 -14.91 -11.60 2.29
C GLN A 205 -15.32 -12.44 1.09
N ALA A 206 -16.49 -13.07 1.14
CA ALA A 206 -16.97 -13.94 0.06
C ALA A 206 -17.13 -13.20 -1.28
N ASN A 207 -17.39 -11.88 -1.25
CA ASN A 207 -17.54 -11.01 -2.40
C ASN A 207 -16.22 -10.41 -2.92
N GLU A 208 -15.10 -10.62 -2.23
CA GLU A 208 -13.80 -10.04 -2.60
C GLU A 208 -12.98 -11.05 -3.40
N GLN A 209 -13.22 -11.07 -4.71
CA GLN A 209 -12.61 -12.05 -5.63
C GLN A 209 -11.20 -11.67 -6.07
N PHE A 210 -10.78 -10.41 -5.94
CA PHE A 210 -9.52 -9.88 -6.48
C PHE A 210 -8.44 -9.60 -5.41
N ALA A 211 -8.77 -9.69 -4.12
CA ALA A 211 -7.85 -9.32 -3.03
C ALA A 211 -7.86 -10.35 -1.88
N ARG A 212 -7.79 -11.63 -2.23
CA ARG A 212 -7.74 -12.74 -1.26
C ARG A 212 -6.36 -12.97 -0.70
N TYR A 213 -5.33 -12.58 -1.44
CA TYR A 213 -3.94 -12.74 -1.10
C TYR A 213 -3.20 -11.41 -1.20
N THR A 214 -2.31 -11.17 -0.25
CA THR A 214 -1.28 -10.14 -0.33
C THR A 214 0.00 -10.77 -0.85
N ILE A 215 0.69 -10.03 -1.72
CA ILE A 215 1.91 -10.47 -2.38
C ILE A 215 2.99 -9.42 -2.18
N PHE A 216 4.13 -9.87 -1.67
CA PHE A 216 5.38 -9.14 -1.72
C PHE A 216 6.34 -9.87 -2.65
N ILE A 217 6.89 -9.19 -3.64
CA ILE A 217 7.95 -9.72 -4.50
C ILE A 217 9.13 -8.75 -4.41
N GLU A 218 10.31 -9.31 -4.27
CA GLU A 218 11.57 -8.61 -4.46
C GLU A 218 12.45 -9.43 -5.39
N LEU A 219 12.77 -8.86 -6.55
CA LEU A 219 13.71 -9.43 -7.50
C LEU A 219 14.95 -8.55 -7.53
N ASN A 220 16.13 -9.16 -7.37
CA ASN A 220 17.41 -8.47 -7.47
C ASN A 220 18.20 -8.95 -8.68
N GLN A 221 19.09 -8.10 -9.20
CA GLN A 221 20.11 -8.55 -10.14
C GLN A 221 21.02 -9.59 -9.49
N SER A 222 21.54 -10.50 -10.32
CA SER A 222 22.36 -11.63 -9.89
C SER A 222 23.72 -11.23 -9.29
N ASN A 223 24.20 -10.01 -9.52
CA ASN A 223 25.45 -9.51 -8.96
C ASN A 223 25.35 -9.15 -7.46
N LEU A 224 24.14 -9.10 -6.88
CA LEU A 224 23.88 -8.91 -5.45
C LEU A 224 24.54 -7.70 -4.79
N GLU A 225 24.90 -6.66 -5.55
CA GLU A 225 25.67 -5.51 -5.02
C GLU A 225 25.01 -4.88 -3.77
N PHE A 226 23.67 -4.90 -3.72
CA PHE A 226 22.87 -4.29 -2.66
C PHE A 226 22.14 -5.30 -1.76
N GLY A 227 22.37 -6.61 -1.94
CA GLY A 227 21.69 -7.67 -1.19
C GLY A 227 20.16 -7.62 -1.28
N LEU A 228 19.48 -8.22 -0.29
CA LEU A 228 18.02 -8.06 -0.08
C LEU A 228 17.70 -6.74 0.64
N SER A 229 16.52 -6.18 0.40
CA SER A 229 15.97 -5.07 1.18
C SER A 229 15.78 -5.45 2.65
N GLN A 230 15.64 -4.46 3.53
CA GLN A 230 15.36 -4.71 4.96
C GLN A 230 14.08 -5.53 5.15
N GLU A 231 13.06 -5.24 4.35
CA GLU A 231 11.81 -6.02 4.35
C GLU A 231 12.06 -7.46 3.93
N GLY A 232 12.78 -7.68 2.83
CA GLY A 232 13.13 -9.03 2.36
C GLY A 232 13.98 -9.82 3.36
N GLN A 233 14.94 -9.16 4.02
CA GLN A 233 15.72 -9.77 5.10
C GLN A 233 14.84 -10.16 6.28
N SER A 234 13.89 -9.30 6.68
CA SER A 234 12.96 -9.59 7.76
C SER A 234 12.08 -10.80 7.47
N LEU A 235 11.62 -10.95 6.21
CA LEU A 235 10.80 -12.08 5.77
C LEU A 235 11.59 -13.39 5.80
N ILE A 236 12.85 -13.38 5.35
CA ILE A 236 13.74 -14.53 5.47
C ILE A 236 13.99 -14.88 6.94
N ALA A 237 14.24 -13.88 7.79
CA ALA A 237 14.48 -14.09 9.22
C ALA A 237 13.26 -14.73 9.91
N GLN A 238 12.05 -14.23 9.63
CA GLN A 238 10.80 -14.79 10.14
C GLN A 238 10.59 -16.23 9.63
N GLY A 239 10.87 -16.49 8.35
CA GLY A 239 10.82 -17.83 7.76
C GLY A 239 11.74 -18.81 8.49
N ARG A 240 13.00 -18.42 8.74
CA ARG A 240 13.98 -19.24 9.48
C ARG A 240 13.57 -19.50 10.93
N GLN A 241 13.04 -18.49 11.62
CA GLN A 241 12.61 -18.63 13.02
C GLN A 241 11.46 -19.62 13.19
N SER A 242 10.66 -19.85 12.14
CA SER A 242 9.61 -20.88 12.16
C SER A 242 10.13 -22.34 12.11
N GLN A 243 11.45 -22.53 12.03
CA GLN A 243 12.16 -23.82 12.12
C GLN A 243 11.69 -24.92 11.16
N ARG A 244 11.32 -24.56 9.93
CA ARG A 244 11.05 -25.52 8.86
C ARG A 244 11.92 -25.34 7.61
N TRP A 245 13.00 -24.59 7.73
CA TRP A 245 13.94 -24.33 6.64
C TRP A 245 15.05 -25.38 6.59
#